data_AF-A0A2M9P635-F1
#
_entry.id   AF-A0A2M9P635-F1
#
_cell.length_a   1.000
_cell.length_b   1.000
_cell.length_c   1.000
_cell.angle_alpha   90.00
_cell.angle_beta   90.00
_cell.angle_gamma   90.00
#
_symmetry.space_group_name_H-M   'P 1'
#
loop_
_entity.id
_entity.type
_entity.pdbx_description
1 polymer ?
#
loop_
_entity_poly.entity_id
_entity_poly.type
_entity_poly.pdbx_seq_one_letter_code
_entity_poly.pdbx_strand_id
1 'polypeptide(L)'
;QAEEGIVFAVRRVEADYLAPARLQDELDVTTGLVGLGGARIDLIQEVRRGGTLLFTAGVRGVLDPHGPLGPHLRLVPLLRPRTSRIEIS
;
A
#
# COMPACT_ATOMS: atom_id res chain seq x y z
N GLN A 1 10.44 -16.81 20.96
CA GLN A 1 9.75 -17.32 19.77
C GLN A 1 9.72 -16.20 18.75
N ALA A 2 10.22 -16.42 17.54
CA ALA A 2 10.07 -15.44 16.46
C ALA A 2 8.58 -15.37 16.08
N GLU A 3 8.01 -14.18 15.99
CA GLU A 3 6.70 -14.01 15.37
C GLU A 3 6.81 -14.50 13.93
N GLU A 4 6.16 -15.61 13.59
CA GLU A 4 5.90 -16.00 12.21
C GLU A 4 4.98 -14.94 11.60
N GLY A 5 5.57 -13.94 10.95
CA GLY A 5 4.86 -12.87 10.28
C GLY A 5 4.64 -13.23 8.81
N ILE A 6 3.42 -13.02 8.31
CA ILE A 6 3.17 -13.07 6.87
C ILE A 6 3.91 -11.90 6.22
N VAL A 7 4.92 -12.22 5.41
CA VAL A 7 5.66 -11.24 4.62
C VAL A 7 4.89 -10.96 3.34
N PHE A 8 4.67 -9.68 3.06
CA PHE A 8 4.18 -9.24 1.76
C PHE A 8 5.39 -8.92 0.89
N ALA A 9 5.47 -9.52 -0.29
CA ALA A 9 6.49 -9.22 -1.30
C ALA A 9 5.82 -8.64 -2.54
N VAL A 10 6.12 -7.38 -2.85
CA VAL A 10 5.60 -6.71 -4.05
C VAL A 10 6.26 -7.30 -5.29
N ARG A 11 5.44 -7.71 -6.27
CA ARG A 11 5.89 -8.30 -7.54
C ARG A 11 5.70 -7.38 -8.73
N ARG A 12 4.67 -6.51 -8.68
CA ARG A 12 4.37 -5.55 -9.74
C ARG A 12 3.70 -4.32 -9.15
N VAL A 13 4.07 -3.16 -9.68
CA VAL A 13 3.42 -1.89 -9.42
C VAL A 13 3.14 -1.24 -10.77
N GLU A 14 1.92 -0.77 -10.97
CA GLU A 14 1.50 0.07 -12.08
C GLU A 14 1.00 1.36 -11.46
N ALA A 15 1.52 2.51 -11.91
CA ALA A 15 1.25 3.77 -11.25
C ALA A 15 1.14 4.92 -12.25
N ASP A 16 0.17 5.79 -11.98
CA ASP A 16 -0.07 7.02 -12.73
C ASP A 16 0.13 8.22 -11.81
N TYR A 17 0.98 9.16 -12.25
CA TYR A 17 1.19 10.46 -11.61
C TYR A 17 0.35 11.49 -12.35
N LEU A 18 -0.78 11.87 -11.75
CA LEU A 18 -1.77 12.76 -12.36
C LEU A 18 -1.47 14.23 -12.10
N ALA A 19 -0.94 14.55 -10.92
CA ALA A 19 -0.60 15.91 -10.54
C ALA A 19 0.54 15.92 -9.50
N PRO A 20 1.37 16.98 -9.48
CA PRO A 20 2.46 17.06 -8.52
C PRO A 20 1.95 17.33 -7.10
N ALA A 21 2.55 16.63 -6.13
CA ALA A 21 2.58 17.04 -4.73
C ALA A 21 3.79 17.97 -4.49
N ARG A 22 3.68 18.86 -3.50
CA ARG A 22 4.75 19.76 -3.06
C ARG A 22 5.21 19.40 -1.65
N LEU A 23 6.39 19.90 -1.29
CA LEU A 23 6.86 19.87 0.09
C LEU A 23 5.80 20.52 0.99
N GLN A 24 5.59 19.96 2.18
CA GLN A 24 4.58 20.40 3.14
C GLN A 24 3.13 20.15 2.70
N ASP A 25 2.88 19.44 1.60
CA ASP A 25 1.53 18.95 1.30
C ASP A 25 1.15 17.84 2.30
N GLU A 26 -0.02 17.99 2.92
CA GLU A 26 -0.69 16.92 3.66
C GLU A 26 -1.37 15.98 2.67
N LEU A 27 -0.98 14.70 2.68
CA LEU A 27 -1.49 13.69 1.77
C LEU A 27 -2.27 12.61 2.50
N ASP A 28 -3.47 12.33 1.99
CA ASP A 28 -4.28 11.19 2.37
C ASP A 28 -3.95 10.01 1.44
N VAL A 29 -3.29 8.99 1.99
CA VAL A 29 -2.97 7.76 1.27
C VAL A 29 -3.97 6.69 1.65
N THR A 30 -4.80 6.28 0.71
CA THR A 30 -5.78 5.21 0.91
C THR A 30 -5.30 3.95 0.22
N THR A 31 -5.26 2.83 0.95
CA THR A 31 -4.97 1.50 0.39
C THR A 31 -6.19 0.61 0.54
N GLY A 32 -6.64 0.03 -0.57
CA GLY A 32 -7.74 -0.92 -0.64
C GLY A 32 -7.30 -2.29 -1.13
N LEU A 33 -7.94 -3.34 -0.62
CA LEU A 33 -7.82 -4.70 -1.15
C LEU A 33 -8.72 -4.84 -2.37
N VAL A 34 -8.15 -5.18 -3.52
CA VAL A 34 -8.87 -5.46 -4.77
C VAL A 34 -9.14 -6.95 -4.93
N GLY A 35 -8.18 -7.78 -4.53
CA GLY A 35 -8.31 -9.22 -4.63
C GLY A 35 -7.35 -9.95 -3.70
N LEU A 36 -7.82 -11.06 -3.14
CA LEU A 36 -7.02 -11.97 -2.35
C LEU A 36 -7.24 -13.40 -2.88
N GLY A 37 -6.15 -14.09 -3.17
CA GLY A 37 -6.11 -15.52 -3.49
C GLY A 37 -4.96 -16.18 -2.75
N GLY A 38 -4.86 -17.52 -2.82
CA GLY A 38 -3.94 -18.35 -2.01
C GLY A 38 -2.71 -17.63 -1.45
N ALA A 39 -1.71 -17.41 -2.30
CA ALA A 39 -0.51 -16.63 -1.94
C ALA A 39 -0.46 -15.26 -2.63
N ARG A 40 -1.53 -14.78 -3.26
CA ARG A 40 -1.53 -13.57 -4.08
C ARG A 40 -2.44 -12.51 -3.49
N ILE A 41 -2.00 -11.27 -3.54
CA ILE A 41 -2.81 -10.12 -3.16
C ILE A 41 -2.67 -9.00 -4.19
N ASP A 42 -3.80 -8.40 -4.53
CA ASP A 42 -3.92 -7.25 -5.41
C ASP A 42 -4.51 -6.09 -4.59
N LEU A 43 -3.82 -4.96 -4.60
CA LEU A 43 -4.16 -3.74 -3.88
C LEU A 43 -4.33 -2.57 -4.86
N ILE A 44 -5.14 -1.60 -4.47
CA ILE A 44 -5.19 -0.27 -5.08
C ILE A 44 -4.74 0.75 -4.05
N GLN A 45 -3.92 1.71 -4.47
CA GLN A 45 -3.51 2.83 -3.66
C GLN A 45 -3.89 4.13 -4.35
N GLU A 46 -4.48 5.05 -3.59
CA GLU A 46 -4.78 6.40 -4.03
C GLU A 46 -4.10 7.38 -3.09
N VAL A 47 -3.48 8.41 -3.65
CA VAL A 47 -2.90 9.51 -2.90
C VAL A 47 -3.66 10.78 -3.27
N ARG A 48 -4.25 11.42 -2.26
CA ARG A 48 -5.05 12.63 -2.43
C ARG A 48 -4.49 13.76 -1.60
N ARG A 49 -4.61 14.99 -2.11
CA ARG A 49 -4.39 16.23 -1.34
C ARG A 49 -5.69 17.01 -1.29
N GLY A 50 -6.26 17.19 -0.11
CA GLY A 50 -7.54 17.90 0.05
C GLY A 50 -8.63 17.36 -0.87
N GLY A 51 -8.69 16.04 -1.05
CA GLY A 51 -9.64 15.35 -1.93
C GLY A 51 -9.23 15.23 -3.41
N THR A 52 -8.24 16.00 -3.88
CA THR A 52 -7.74 15.93 -5.26
C THR A 52 -6.84 14.71 -5.43
N LEU A 53 -7.14 13.83 -6.38
CA LEU A 53 -6.30 12.66 -6.69
C LEU A 53 -5.03 13.11 -7.41
N LEU A 54 -3.87 12.81 -6.82
CA LEU A 54 -2.56 13.16 -7.35
C LEU A 54 -1.84 11.94 -7.95
N PHE A 55 -2.07 10.76 -7.36
CA PHE A 55 -1.44 9.51 -7.76
C PHE A 55 -2.38 8.34 -7.50
N THR A 56 -2.33 7.36 -8.40
CA THR A 56 -2.99 6.07 -8.23
C THR A 56 -2.03 4.95 -8.60
N ALA A 57 -2.10 3.82 -7.89
CA ALA A 57 -1.32 2.64 -8.22
C ALA A 57 -2.05 1.33 -7.96
N GLY A 58 -1.95 0.41 -8.92
CA GLY A 58 -2.23 -1.00 -8.75
C GLY A 58 -0.98 -1.73 -8.25
N VAL A 59 -1.06 -2.34 -7.07
CA VAL A 59 0.05 -3.08 -6.47
C VAL A 59 -0.31 -4.55 -6.38
N ARG A 60 0.49 -5.40 -7.00
CA ARG A 60 0.35 -6.85 -6.92
C ARG A 60 1.55 -7.44 -6.20
N GLY A 61 1.29 -8.34 -5.27
CA GLY A 61 2.35 -9.09 -4.64
C GLY A 61 1.90 -10.45 -4.15
N VAL A 62 2.77 -11.05 -3.35
CA VAL A 62 2.56 -12.37 -2.78
C VAL A 62 2.68 -12.33 -1.27
N LEU A 63 1.89 -13.16 -0.60
CA LEU A 63 1.95 -13.40 0.84
C LEU A 63 2.81 -14.64 1.08
N ASP A 64 3.88 -14.46 1.84
CA ASP A 64 4.82 -15.50 2.21
C ASP A 64 4.80 -15.65 3.75
N PRO A 65 4.23 -16.73 4.29
CA PRO A 65 4.17 -16.96 5.74
C PRO A 65 5.55 -17.23 6.37
N HIS A 66 6.61 -17.44 5.58
CA HIS A 66 7.96 -17.77 6.07
C HIS A 66 9.05 -16.82 5.56
N GLY A 67 8.66 -15.68 4.98
CA GLY A 67 9.62 -14.72 4.44
C GLY A 67 10.43 -13.98 5.53
N PRO A 68 11.63 -13.46 5.23
CA PRO A 68 12.32 -12.54 6.11
C PRO A 68 11.53 -11.23 6.22
N LEU A 69 11.28 -10.76 7.45
CA LEU A 69 10.59 -9.48 7.71
C LEU A 69 11.33 -8.34 7.00
N GLY A 70 10.75 -7.85 5.91
CA GLY A 70 11.25 -6.66 5.22
C GLY A 70 10.92 -5.40 6.03
N PRO A 71 11.76 -4.35 5.99
CA PRO A 71 11.62 -3.17 6.85
C PRO A 71 10.35 -2.33 6.61
N HIS A 72 9.56 -2.61 5.56
CA HIS A 72 8.51 -1.69 5.12
C HIS A 72 7.11 -2.29 4.99
N LEU A 73 6.90 -3.58 5.30
CA LEU A 73 5.64 -4.23 4.94
C LEU A 73 5.04 -5.07 6.07
N ARG A 74 4.27 -4.38 6.92
CA ARG A 74 3.29 -5.02 7.82
C ARG A 74 1.93 -5.04 7.10
N LEU A 75 1.66 -6.14 6.38
CA LEU A 75 0.30 -6.51 5.96
C LEU A 75 -0.28 -7.46 7.01
N VAL A 76 -1.45 -7.34 7.63
CA VAL A 76 -2.51 -6.33 7.66
C VAL A 76 -3.66 -6.94 8.49
N PRO A 77 -4.52 -6.14 9.18
CA PRO A 77 -5.94 -6.51 9.29
C PRO A 77 -6.73 -5.63 8.31
N LEU A 78 -7.13 -6.17 7.14
CA LEU A 78 -7.90 -5.45 6.10
C LEU A 78 -9.22 -6.18 5.92
N LEU A 79 -10.27 -5.55 6.42
CA LEU A 79 -11.61 -5.61 5.84
C LEU A 79 -12.15 -4.19 5.57
N ARG A 80 -11.31 -3.16 5.69
CA ARG A 80 -11.66 -1.75 5.46
C ARG A 80 -10.49 -1.03 4.77
N PRO A 81 -10.75 -0.10 3.83
CA PRO A 81 -9.71 0.78 3.30
C PRO A 81 -9.04 1.51 4.47
N ARG A 82 -7.72 1.41 4.55
CA ARG A 82 -6.95 2.17 5.53
C ARG A 82 -6.49 3.46 4.86
N THR A 83 -6.94 4.58 5.43
CA THR A 83 -6.39 5.89 5.11
C THR A 83 -5.30 6.19 6.12
N SER A 84 -4.08 6.36 5.64
CA SER A 84 -2.94 6.84 6.41
C SER A 84 -2.61 8.24 5.95
N ARG A 85 -2.26 9.12 6.89
CA ARG A 85 -1.79 10.47 6.58
C ARG A 85 -0.28 10.49 6.54
N ILE A 86 0.27 11.09 5.50
CA ILE A 86 1.71 11.27 5.32
C ILE A 86 1.97 12.74 5.01
N GLU A 87 2.93 13.34 5.69
CA GLU A 87 3.46 14.67 5.35
C GLU A 87 4.73 14.50 4.53
N ILE A 88 4.83 15.25 3.43
CA ILE A 88 6.09 15.34 2.66
C ILE A 88 6.97 16.38 3.37
N SER A 89 7.94 15.91 4.16
CA SER A 89 8.93 16.69 4.91
C SER A 89 10.26 16.89 4.19
#